data_AF-L8GH46-F1
#
_entry.id   AF-L8GH46-F1
#
_cell.length_a   1.000
_cell.length_b   1.000
_cell.length_c   1.000
_cell.angle_alpha   90.00
_cell.angle_beta   90.00
_cell.angle_gamma   90.00
#
_symmetry.space_group_name_H-M   'P 1'
#
loop_
_entity.id
_entity.type
_entity.pdbx_description
1 polymer ?
#
loop_
_entity_poly.entity_id
_entity_poly.type
_entity_poly.pdbx_seq_one_letter_code
_entity_poly.pdbx_strand_id
1 'polypeptide(L)'
;MDHRWLLRLALLTALLVLGPPTTLRGGTTHLSGWAGVDALNVTLLHSGDGYGSVVPMDAGNAPCRPLSQAPYYSPTKGSVCYGGLARRSGVVAAVRGEVEASGGSVALVDAGNALLGSLYYATFGSEVIASYYNLMRYDAVKLEVHDFTSGLGQVANFTRLLTTGGNATATVVSSNLVHLNNDSRFVAQADGAQVVPYALVKLGGSGEVLGFIGTMAQGLSTMFANPRAINSTPELVAMRTAVGLLQNLGVNKIVASVSGASVADSIIDEVPGIDVLIVLSQLYGGPNTTNTTTSAGPYPTMRVMPWGQPVLIVGTGVNSGQYLGRLDLDFDDHGVIRSWRGAPIRLDDGSPSMR
;
A
#
# COMPACT_ATOMS: atom_id res chain seq x y z
N MET A 1 -26.33 -73.15 -15.65
CA MET A 1 -27.35 -72.73 -14.67
C MET A 1 -27.08 -71.25 -14.39
N ASP A 2 -27.53 -70.33 -15.24
CA ASP A 2 -28.94 -69.96 -15.48
C ASP A 2 -29.53 -69.25 -14.25
N HIS A 3 -29.75 -67.93 -14.37
CA HIS A 3 -31.07 -67.28 -14.25
C HIS A 3 -30.99 -65.74 -14.30
N ARG A 4 -31.64 -65.22 -15.35
CA ARG A 4 -32.06 -63.83 -15.61
C ARG A 4 -33.19 -63.40 -14.68
N TRP A 5 -33.33 -62.10 -14.35
CA TRP A 5 -34.60 -61.33 -14.23
C TRP A 5 -34.22 -59.81 -14.18
N LEU A 6 -34.41 -59.01 -15.24
CA LEU A 6 -35.61 -58.27 -15.70
C LEU A 6 -35.95 -56.95 -14.95
N LEU A 7 -35.72 -55.84 -15.67
CA LEU A 7 -36.61 -54.67 -15.91
C LEU A 7 -37.56 -54.20 -14.79
N ARG A 8 -37.41 -52.93 -14.37
CA ARG A 8 -38.55 -52.03 -14.10
C ARG A 8 -38.26 -50.59 -14.56
N LEU A 9 -38.80 -50.26 -15.73
CA LEU A 9 -39.03 -48.92 -16.22
C LEU A 9 -40.36 -48.44 -15.60
N ALA A 10 -40.39 -47.27 -14.96
CA ALA A 10 -41.63 -46.62 -14.53
C ALA A 10 -41.90 -45.44 -15.46
N LEU A 11 -42.92 -45.58 -16.32
CA LEU A 11 -43.59 -44.47 -16.97
C LEU A 11 -44.45 -43.74 -15.93
N LEU A 12 -44.29 -42.42 -15.83
CA LEU A 12 -45.38 -41.54 -15.39
C LEU A 12 -45.67 -40.55 -16.52
N THR A 13 -46.79 -40.77 -17.17
CA THR A 13 -47.46 -39.87 -18.11
C THR A 13 -48.12 -38.73 -17.34
N ALA A 14 -47.67 -37.50 -17.58
CA ALA A 14 -48.43 -36.30 -17.22
C ALA A 14 -48.96 -35.66 -18.50
N LEU A 15 -50.26 -35.83 -18.75
CA LEU A 15 -51.04 -34.99 -19.66
C LEU A 15 -51.16 -33.61 -19.02
N LEU A 16 -50.66 -32.57 -19.69
CA LEU A 16 -51.06 -31.19 -19.42
C LEU A 16 -51.58 -30.57 -20.71
N VAL A 17 -52.83 -30.14 -20.62
CA VAL A 17 -53.70 -29.63 -21.66
C VAL A 17 -53.15 -28.31 -22.21
N LEU A 18 -52.98 -28.23 -23.53
CA LEU A 18 -52.70 -26.99 -24.25
C LEU A 18 -53.97 -26.12 -24.27
N GLY A 19 -53.99 -25.06 -23.48
CA GLY A 19 -54.94 -23.95 -23.61
C GLY A 19 -54.45 -22.93 -24.65
N PRO A 20 -55.35 -22.20 -25.34
CA PRO A 20 -54.97 -21.25 -26.39
C PRO A 20 -54.29 -20.00 -25.83
N PRO A 21 -53.51 -19.26 -26.65
CA PRO A 21 -52.71 -18.12 -26.20
C PRO A 21 -53.63 -16.94 -25.88
N THR A 22 -53.62 -16.49 -24.63
CA THR A 22 -54.23 -15.23 -24.22
C THR A 22 -53.19 -14.12 -24.35
N THR A 23 -53.48 -13.16 -25.23
CA THR A 23 -52.77 -11.90 -25.36
C THR A 23 -53.03 -11.04 -24.13
N LEU A 24 -52.02 -10.86 -23.28
CA LEU A 24 -52.06 -9.87 -22.20
C LEU A 24 -51.04 -8.77 -22.44
N ARG A 25 -51.62 -7.57 -22.55
CA ARG A 25 -51.01 -6.25 -22.68
C ARG A 25 -49.90 -6.03 -21.66
N GLY A 26 -48.92 -5.23 -22.10
CA GLY A 26 -47.82 -4.73 -21.28
C GLY A 26 -48.28 -4.18 -19.94
N GLY A 27 -47.78 -4.81 -18.88
CA GLY A 27 -47.57 -4.21 -17.58
C GLY A 27 -46.08 -4.17 -17.36
N THR A 28 -45.52 -2.96 -17.27
CA THR A 28 -44.15 -2.73 -16.81
C THR A 28 -44.01 -3.30 -15.41
N THR A 29 -43.43 -4.49 -15.29
CA THR A 29 -42.81 -4.93 -14.05
C THR A 29 -41.60 -4.02 -13.85
N HIS A 30 -41.80 -2.96 -13.07
CA HIS A 30 -40.69 -2.34 -12.36
C HIS A 30 -40.11 -3.43 -11.47
N LEU A 31 -39.05 -4.08 -11.96
CA LEU A 31 -38.08 -4.72 -11.09
C LEU A 31 -37.60 -3.60 -10.17
N SER A 32 -38.13 -3.61 -8.96
CA SER A 32 -37.68 -2.82 -7.83
C SER A 32 -36.18 -2.82 -7.85
N GLY A 33 -35.62 -1.61 -7.98
CA GLY A 33 -34.20 -1.39 -8.14
C GLY A 33 -33.41 -2.22 -7.15
N TRP A 34 -32.34 -2.82 -7.66
CA TRP A 34 -31.23 -3.20 -6.82
C TRP A 34 -30.87 -1.94 -6.04
N ALA A 35 -31.05 -2.00 -4.72
CA ALA A 35 -30.65 -0.94 -3.82
C ALA A 35 -29.21 -0.54 -4.17
N GLY A 36 -28.94 0.77 -4.11
CA GLY A 36 -27.77 1.41 -4.68
C GLY A 36 -26.47 0.64 -4.42
N VAL A 37 -25.68 0.51 -5.49
CA VAL A 37 -24.28 0.07 -5.40
C VAL A 37 -23.55 1.12 -4.57
N ASP A 38 -23.30 0.85 -3.30
CA ASP A 38 -22.47 1.72 -2.47
C ASP A 38 -21.02 1.62 -2.99
N ALA A 39 -20.70 2.51 -3.92
CA ALA A 39 -19.35 2.75 -4.43
C ALA A 39 -18.41 3.05 -3.25
N LEU A 40 -17.33 2.30 -3.09
CA LEU A 40 -16.36 2.55 -2.03
C LEU A 40 -15.22 3.41 -2.55
N ASN A 41 -15.24 4.69 -2.16
CA ASN A 41 -14.19 5.64 -2.48
C ASN A 41 -13.01 5.53 -1.50
N VAL A 42 -11.86 5.10 -2.01
CA VAL A 42 -10.63 4.96 -1.22
C VAL A 42 -9.53 5.83 -1.82
N THR A 43 -8.92 6.67 -0.99
CA THR A 43 -7.70 7.38 -1.34
C THR A 43 -6.51 6.65 -0.75
N LEU A 44 -5.68 6.06 -1.62
CA LEU A 44 -4.40 5.49 -1.26
C LEU A 44 -3.34 6.59 -1.29
N LEU A 45 -2.82 6.94 -0.11
CA LEU A 45 -1.60 7.71 0.04
C LEU A 45 -0.43 6.75 0.23
N HIS A 46 0.66 6.94 -0.54
CA HIS A 46 1.86 6.14 -0.36
C HIS A 46 3.15 6.95 -0.42
N SER A 47 4.11 6.53 0.40
CA SER A 47 5.50 7.00 0.37
C SER A 47 6.46 5.82 0.29
N GLY A 48 7.71 6.10 -0.05
CA GLY A 48 8.82 5.16 -0.01
C GLY A 48 10.11 5.92 -0.27
N ASP A 49 11.26 5.29 -0.07
CA ASP A 49 12.58 5.90 -0.35
C ASP A 49 12.73 7.28 0.31
N GLY A 50 12.24 7.38 1.55
CA GLY A 50 12.35 8.59 2.36
C GLY A 50 13.79 8.86 2.78
N TYR A 51 14.58 7.79 2.95
CA TYR A 51 15.98 7.84 3.38
C TYR A 51 16.18 8.81 4.55
N GLY A 52 15.31 8.68 5.56
CA GLY A 52 15.37 9.44 6.80
C GLY A 52 15.26 10.96 6.63
N SER A 53 14.76 11.46 5.49
CA SER A 53 14.70 12.89 5.18
C SER A 53 13.65 13.62 6.03
N VAL A 54 14.00 13.89 7.29
CA VAL A 54 13.15 14.58 8.27
C VAL A 54 12.88 16.02 7.83
N VAL A 55 13.93 16.72 7.41
CA VAL A 55 13.84 18.10 6.91
C VAL A 55 13.81 18.13 5.38
N PRO A 56 13.24 19.19 4.79
CA PRO A 56 13.30 19.38 3.35
C PRO A 56 14.72 19.43 2.82
N MET A 57 14.91 18.99 1.59
CA MET A 57 16.18 19.03 0.85
C MET A 57 16.07 19.98 -0.34
N ASP A 58 17.16 20.62 -0.74
CA ASP A 58 17.20 21.38 -1.98
C ASP A 58 17.47 20.49 -3.21
N ALA A 59 17.52 21.10 -4.39
CA ALA A 59 17.79 20.38 -5.65
C ALA A 59 19.17 19.69 -5.69
N GLY A 60 20.12 20.09 -4.83
CA GLY A 60 21.42 19.47 -4.66
C GLY A 60 21.46 18.38 -3.59
N ASN A 61 20.29 17.99 -3.05
CA ASN A 61 20.14 17.03 -1.95
C ASN A 61 20.81 17.50 -0.64
N ALA A 62 20.96 18.81 -0.45
CA ALA A 62 21.43 19.40 0.80
C ALA A 62 20.24 19.74 1.72
N PRO A 63 20.34 19.53 3.04
CA PRO A 63 19.28 19.86 3.97
C PRO A 63 19.02 21.36 3.97
N CYS A 64 17.77 21.73 3.75
CA CYS A 64 17.33 23.11 3.84
C CYS A 64 17.41 23.63 5.28
N ARG A 65 17.69 24.92 5.42
CA ARG A 65 17.85 25.55 6.73
C ARG A 65 16.48 25.96 7.28
N PRO A 66 16.15 25.59 8.53
CA PRO A 66 14.95 26.10 9.18
C PRO A 66 15.09 27.62 9.39
N LEU A 67 14.04 28.36 9.07
CA LEU A 67 13.91 29.77 9.45
C LEU A 67 13.02 29.87 10.70
N SER A 68 13.19 30.93 11.49
CA SER A 68 12.38 31.22 12.69
C SER A 68 10.89 31.43 12.38
N GLN A 69 10.56 31.71 11.12
CA GLN A 69 9.20 31.68 10.57
C GLN A 69 9.26 30.84 9.29
N ALA A 70 8.32 29.90 9.11
CA ALA A 70 8.18 29.16 7.85
C ALA A 70 8.12 30.15 6.65
N PRO A 71 8.73 29.83 5.49
CA PRO A 71 9.27 28.53 5.06
C PRO A 71 10.78 28.29 5.34
N TYR A 72 11.26 27.06 5.09
CA TYR A 72 12.70 26.73 5.05
C TYR A 72 13.38 27.52 3.91
N TYR A 73 14.67 27.84 4.04
CA TYR A 73 15.47 28.42 2.95
C TYR A 73 16.47 27.43 2.38
N SER A 74 16.56 27.37 1.04
CA SER A 74 17.56 26.58 0.34
C SER A 74 18.92 27.27 0.40
N PRO A 75 20.00 26.62 0.88
CA PRO A 75 21.34 27.20 0.81
C PRO A 75 21.81 27.41 -0.64
N THR A 76 21.18 26.75 -1.61
CA THR A 76 21.47 26.90 -3.04
C THR A 76 20.68 28.08 -3.62
N LYS A 77 21.40 29.11 -4.10
CA LYS A 77 20.80 30.33 -4.66
C LYS A 77 19.83 29.99 -5.80
N GLY A 78 18.57 30.43 -5.67
CA GLY A 78 17.52 30.21 -6.68
C GLY A 78 16.88 28.82 -6.65
N SER A 79 17.15 28.02 -5.62
CA SER A 79 16.55 26.69 -5.44
C SER A 79 15.38 26.72 -4.45
N VAL A 80 14.49 25.73 -4.58
CA VAL A 80 13.30 25.51 -3.74
C VAL A 80 13.58 24.30 -2.87
N CYS A 81 13.00 24.27 -1.67
CA CYS A 81 13.10 23.13 -0.78
C CYS A 81 11.98 22.12 -1.05
N TYR A 82 12.32 20.84 -1.03
CA TYR A 82 11.38 19.75 -1.31
C TYR A 82 11.37 18.69 -0.22
N GLY A 83 10.25 17.99 -0.06
CA GLY A 83 10.10 16.92 0.92
C GLY A 83 10.01 17.42 2.36
N GLY A 84 10.49 16.60 3.30
CA GLY A 84 10.42 16.84 4.74
C GLY A 84 9.12 16.34 5.38
N LEU A 85 9.24 15.72 6.56
CA LEU A 85 8.12 15.06 7.24
C LEU A 85 7.07 16.04 7.78
N ALA A 86 7.47 17.27 8.13
CA ALA A 86 6.53 18.32 8.55
C ALA A 86 5.56 18.74 7.43
N ARG A 87 6.05 18.87 6.20
CA ARG A 87 5.22 19.14 5.01
C ARG A 87 4.36 17.95 4.64
N ARG A 88 4.94 16.75 4.67
CA ARG A 88 4.17 15.52 4.46
C ARG A 88 3.00 15.44 5.44
N SER A 89 3.24 15.76 6.71
CA SER A 89 2.21 15.75 7.75
C SER A 89 1.08 16.75 7.45
N GLY A 90 1.42 17.97 7.03
CA GLY A 90 0.43 18.97 6.63
C GLY A 90 -0.40 18.53 5.43
N VAL A 91 0.24 17.95 4.40
CA VAL A 91 -0.45 17.46 3.20
C VAL A 91 -1.34 16.26 3.52
N VAL A 92 -0.85 15.29 4.31
CA VAL A 92 -1.64 14.12 4.76
C VAL A 92 -2.89 14.58 5.50
N ALA A 93 -2.76 15.54 6.42
CA ALA A 93 -3.90 16.05 7.17
C ALA A 93 -4.91 16.79 6.28
N ALA A 94 -4.43 17.57 5.30
CA ALA A 94 -5.29 18.24 4.33
C ALA A 94 -6.08 17.23 3.48
N VAL A 95 -5.40 16.19 2.96
CA VAL A 95 -6.05 15.14 2.16
C VAL A 95 -7.05 14.34 3.00
N ARG A 96 -6.70 13.97 4.24
CA ARG A 96 -7.65 13.29 5.14
C ARG A 96 -8.90 14.13 5.39
N GLY A 97 -8.73 15.41 5.72
CA GLY A 97 -9.87 16.31 5.92
C GLY A 97 -10.74 16.46 4.68
N GLU A 98 -10.14 16.58 3.49
CA GLU A 98 -10.85 16.62 2.20
C GLU A 98 -11.67 15.33 1.96
N VAL A 99 -11.02 14.17 2.07
CA VAL A 99 -11.60 12.87 1.74
C VAL A 99 -12.69 12.47 2.74
N GLU A 100 -12.43 12.62 4.03
CA GLU A 100 -13.38 12.29 5.10
C GLU A 100 -14.62 13.20 5.04
N ALA A 101 -14.46 14.49 4.72
CA ALA A 101 -15.59 15.41 4.53
C ALA A 101 -16.49 15.01 3.35
N SER A 102 -15.95 14.29 2.37
CA SER A 102 -16.71 13.73 1.24
C SER A 102 -17.27 12.32 1.50
N GLY A 103 -17.07 11.77 2.70
CA GLY A 103 -17.49 10.42 3.07
C GLY A 103 -16.57 9.30 2.54
N GLY A 104 -15.39 9.64 2.02
CA GLY A 104 -14.40 8.67 1.56
C GLY A 104 -13.50 8.15 2.67
N SER A 105 -12.68 7.15 2.34
CA SER A 105 -11.66 6.58 3.24
C SER A 105 -10.25 6.89 2.76
N VAL A 106 -9.30 7.08 3.68
CA VAL A 106 -7.87 7.23 3.38
C VAL A 106 -7.11 6.02 3.93
N ALA A 107 -6.28 5.41 3.09
CA ALA A 107 -5.26 4.45 3.51
C ALA A 107 -3.88 5.07 3.26
N LEU A 108 -3.05 5.19 4.30
CA LEU A 108 -1.70 5.74 4.23
C LEU A 108 -0.67 4.65 4.52
N VAL A 109 0.12 4.30 3.50
CA VAL A 109 1.13 3.24 3.58
C VAL A 109 2.53 3.75 3.24
N ASP A 110 3.56 3.13 3.81
CA ASP A 110 4.95 3.34 3.43
C ASP A 110 5.56 2.07 2.84
N ALA A 111 6.29 2.22 1.72
CA ALA A 111 6.89 1.15 0.94
C ALA A 111 8.33 0.80 1.36
N GLY A 112 8.88 1.46 2.39
CA GLY A 112 10.17 1.15 3.01
C GLY A 112 11.30 2.15 2.70
N ASN A 113 12.48 1.84 3.22
CA ASN A 113 13.69 2.68 3.17
C ASN A 113 13.53 4.00 3.94
N ALA A 114 12.95 3.93 5.14
CA ALA A 114 12.75 5.06 6.03
C ALA A 114 13.95 5.29 6.99
N LEU A 115 14.70 4.24 7.35
CA LEU A 115 15.63 4.22 8.50
C LEU A 115 17.13 4.32 8.11
N LEU A 116 17.49 5.31 7.28
CA LEU A 116 18.88 5.66 7.00
C LEU A 116 19.01 7.08 6.42
N GLY A 117 20.21 7.52 6.05
CA GLY A 117 20.38 8.51 4.98
C GLY A 117 20.49 9.99 5.36
N SER A 118 19.94 10.42 6.50
CA SER A 118 20.02 11.84 6.92
C SER A 118 20.80 12.07 8.21
N LEU A 119 21.34 13.28 8.39
CA LEU A 119 22.00 13.69 9.64
C LEU A 119 21.02 13.70 10.83
N TYR A 120 19.76 14.04 10.58
CA TYR A 120 18.71 13.97 11.60
C TYR A 120 18.51 12.53 12.07
N TYR A 121 18.41 11.59 11.14
CA TYR A 121 18.30 10.17 11.46
C TYR A 121 19.57 9.66 12.17
N ALA A 122 20.77 10.06 11.71
CA ALA A 122 22.02 9.69 12.37
C ALA A 122 22.12 10.22 13.82
N THR A 123 21.45 11.34 14.13
CA THR A 123 21.48 11.97 15.46
C THR A 123 20.38 11.42 16.38
N PHE A 124 19.17 11.23 15.86
CA PHE A 124 17.97 10.93 16.65
C PHE A 124 17.42 9.52 16.47
N GLY A 125 17.99 8.72 15.57
CA GLY A 125 17.59 7.35 15.33
C GLY A 125 16.18 7.20 14.74
N SER A 126 15.59 6.04 14.96
CA SER A 126 14.25 5.68 14.52
C SER A 126 13.13 6.50 15.18
N GLU A 127 13.39 7.07 16.35
CA GLU A 127 12.45 7.81 17.17
C GLU A 127 11.86 9.02 16.44
N VAL A 128 12.71 9.78 15.74
CA VAL A 128 12.26 10.97 15.00
C VAL A 128 11.32 10.57 13.87
N ILE A 129 11.63 9.48 13.16
CA ILE A 129 10.80 8.99 12.04
C ILE A 129 9.47 8.45 12.59
N ALA A 130 9.52 7.59 13.61
CA ALA A 130 8.34 7.00 14.22
C ALA A 130 7.38 8.07 14.78
N SER A 131 7.92 9.14 15.37
CA SER A 131 7.11 10.25 15.89
C SER A 131 6.27 10.91 14.80
N TYR A 132 6.86 11.18 13.63
CA TYR A 132 6.14 11.73 12.49
C TYR A 132 5.17 10.72 11.87
N TYR A 133 5.53 9.44 11.80
CA TYR A 133 4.66 8.40 11.24
C TYR A 133 3.41 8.18 12.10
N ASN A 134 3.57 8.19 13.43
CA ASN A 134 2.45 8.17 14.37
C ASN A 134 1.59 9.44 14.28
N LEU A 135 2.23 10.62 14.15
CA LEU A 135 1.51 11.90 13.95
C LEU A 135 0.62 11.86 12.69
N MET A 136 1.17 11.35 11.58
CA MET A 136 0.46 11.17 10.32
C MET A 136 -0.54 10.01 10.33
N ARG A 137 -0.52 9.18 11.38
CA ARG A 137 -1.34 7.98 11.54
C ARG A 137 -1.19 7.02 10.35
N TYR A 138 0.05 6.67 9.98
CA TYR A 138 0.28 5.62 8.99
C TYR A 138 -0.49 4.35 9.38
N ASP A 139 -1.09 3.68 8.39
CA ASP A 139 -1.85 2.44 8.59
C ASP A 139 -0.95 1.22 8.47
N ALA A 140 0.02 1.27 7.55
CA ALA A 140 1.01 0.23 7.40
C ALA A 140 2.37 0.75 6.93
N VAL A 141 3.43 0.09 7.35
CA VAL A 141 4.81 0.42 6.97
C VAL A 141 5.54 -0.86 6.61
N LYS A 142 5.95 -0.97 5.35
CA LYS A 142 6.81 -2.05 4.87
C LYS A 142 8.25 -1.81 5.34
N LEU A 143 8.91 -2.86 5.82
CA LEU A 143 10.37 -2.85 5.99
C LEU A 143 11.04 -3.18 4.65
N GLU A 144 12.17 -2.54 4.37
CA GLU A 144 13.00 -2.81 3.20
C GLU A 144 14.47 -2.99 3.59
N VAL A 145 15.29 -3.51 2.67
CA VAL A 145 16.69 -3.84 2.94
C VAL A 145 17.48 -2.68 3.56
N HIS A 146 17.30 -1.43 3.12
CA HIS A 146 18.10 -0.34 3.68
C HIS A 146 17.71 0.02 5.11
N ASP A 147 16.52 -0.34 5.58
CA ASP A 147 16.13 -0.13 6.98
C ASP A 147 17.03 -0.93 7.95
N PHE A 148 17.61 -2.03 7.47
CA PHE A 148 18.54 -2.87 8.22
C PHE A 148 19.99 -2.34 8.22
N THR A 149 20.30 -1.30 7.43
CA THR A 149 21.64 -0.67 7.39
C THR A 149 22.05 -0.16 8.78
N SER A 150 21.08 0.37 9.53
CA SER A 150 21.27 0.90 10.87
C SER A 150 21.29 -0.17 11.97
N GLY A 151 21.21 -1.44 11.56
CA GLY A 151 21.13 -2.59 12.43
C GLY A 151 19.73 -2.81 13.03
N LEU A 152 19.52 -4.03 13.51
CA LEU A 152 18.24 -4.47 14.07
C LEU A 152 17.77 -3.69 15.30
N GLY A 153 18.63 -2.93 15.96
CA GLY A 153 18.25 -2.15 17.13
C GLY A 153 17.27 -1.06 16.73
N GLN A 154 17.60 -0.35 15.65
CA GLN A 154 16.77 0.71 15.09
C GLN A 154 15.49 0.14 14.46
N VAL A 155 15.58 -0.98 13.73
CA VAL A 155 14.40 -1.65 13.18
C VAL A 155 13.43 -2.08 14.29
N ALA A 156 13.91 -2.77 15.32
CA ALA A 156 13.05 -3.21 16.43
C ALA A 156 12.46 -2.04 17.21
N ASN A 157 13.25 -0.98 17.45
CA ASN A 157 12.77 0.21 18.14
C ASN A 157 11.70 0.94 17.34
N PHE A 158 11.95 1.19 16.06
CA PHE A 158 10.97 1.75 15.12
C PHE A 158 9.67 0.96 15.14
N THR A 159 9.75 -0.37 15.00
CA THR A 159 8.58 -1.23 15.01
C THR A 159 7.78 -1.13 16.31
N ARG A 160 8.44 -1.11 17.48
CA ARG A 160 7.74 -0.93 18.76
C ARG A 160 7.04 0.42 18.83
N LEU A 161 7.73 1.50 18.48
CA LEU A 161 7.16 2.85 18.54
C LEU A 161 5.93 3.00 17.64
N LEU A 162 5.89 2.28 16.52
CA LEU A 162 4.75 2.26 15.59
C LEU A 162 3.58 1.36 16.01
N THR A 163 3.81 0.40 16.91
CA THR A 163 2.82 -0.66 17.26
C THR A 163 2.32 -0.60 18.70
N THR A 164 3.06 -0.01 19.64
CA THR A 164 2.72 -0.02 21.08
C THR A 164 2.57 1.36 21.71
N GLY A 165 2.90 2.44 21.01
CA GLY A 165 2.73 3.81 21.52
C GLY A 165 1.26 4.23 21.66
N GLY A 166 0.96 5.20 22.53
CA GLY A 166 -0.43 5.65 22.79
C GLY A 166 -1.19 6.20 21.57
N ASN A 167 -0.47 6.61 20.51
CA ASN A 167 -1.01 7.05 19.22
C ASN A 167 -0.63 6.10 18.07
N ALA A 168 -0.15 4.88 18.38
CA ALA A 168 0.28 3.91 17.39
C ALA A 168 -0.91 3.40 16.57
N THR A 169 -0.85 3.56 15.25
CA THR A 169 -1.87 3.08 14.31
C THR A 169 -1.30 2.13 13.26
N ALA A 170 0.03 2.07 13.13
CA ALA A 170 0.68 1.43 12.00
C ALA A 170 0.96 -0.05 12.26
N THR A 171 0.69 -0.88 11.26
CA THR A 171 1.18 -2.26 11.22
C THR A 171 2.50 -2.30 10.45
N VAL A 172 3.55 -2.87 11.06
CA VAL A 172 4.82 -3.08 10.34
C VAL A 172 4.78 -4.41 9.61
N VAL A 173 5.03 -4.38 8.29
CA VAL A 173 4.87 -5.55 7.42
C VAL A 173 6.17 -5.96 6.74
N SER A 174 6.34 -7.27 6.59
CA SER A 174 7.23 -7.87 5.61
C SER A 174 6.85 -9.34 5.38
N SER A 175 6.41 -9.67 4.17
CA SER A 175 5.87 -10.99 3.83
C SER A 175 6.95 -12.04 3.57
N ASN A 176 8.16 -11.61 3.22
CA ASN A 176 9.27 -12.51 2.88
C ASN A 176 10.41 -12.49 3.90
N LEU A 177 10.24 -11.82 5.05
CA LEU A 177 11.25 -11.83 6.11
C LEU A 177 11.12 -13.12 6.92
N VAL A 178 12.21 -13.82 7.11
CA VAL A 178 12.27 -15.10 7.83
C VAL A 178 13.33 -15.07 8.91
N HIS A 179 13.17 -15.98 9.87
CA HIS A 179 14.07 -16.14 11.00
C HIS A 179 14.16 -14.91 11.92
N LEU A 180 13.16 -14.04 11.88
CA LEU A 180 13.05 -12.85 12.70
C LEU A 180 13.15 -13.19 14.21
N ASN A 181 12.59 -14.34 14.61
CA ASN A 181 12.65 -14.89 15.96
C ASN A 181 14.02 -15.39 16.42
N ASN A 182 15.03 -15.46 15.53
CA ASN A 182 16.41 -15.73 15.93
C ASN A 182 17.03 -14.55 16.70
N ASP A 183 16.37 -13.39 16.71
CA ASP A 183 16.77 -12.23 17.48
C ASP A 183 15.73 -11.90 18.56
N SER A 184 16.17 -11.81 19.81
CA SER A 184 15.28 -11.62 20.96
C SER A 184 14.46 -10.34 20.90
N ARG A 185 14.89 -9.34 20.12
CA ARG A 185 14.15 -8.08 19.97
C ARG A 185 12.81 -8.24 19.25
N PHE A 186 12.59 -9.34 18.52
CA PHE A 186 11.39 -9.58 17.74
C PHE A 186 10.57 -10.79 18.21
N VAL A 187 10.93 -11.40 19.34
CA VAL A 187 10.19 -12.54 19.90
C VAL A 187 8.93 -12.03 20.61
N ALA A 188 7.75 -12.40 20.10
CA ALA A 188 6.46 -11.90 20.57
C ALA A 188 6.18 -12.19 22.06
N GLN A 189 6.60 -13.36 22.55
CA GLN A 189 6.44 -13.77 23.95
C GLN A 189 7.27 -12.93 24.94
N ALA A 190 8.11 -12.02 24.44
CA ALA A 190 8.94 -11.11 25.22
C ALA A 190 8.64 -9.63 24.88
N ASP A 191 7.41 -9.32 24.47
CA ASP A 191 7.00 -7.98 23.99
C ASP A 191 7.90 -7.47 22.84
N GLY A 192 8.34 -8.41 22.00
CA GLY A 192 9.19 -8.13 20.84
C GLY A 192 8.48 -7.29 19.79
N ALA A 193 9.28 -6.60 18.97
CA ALA A 193 8.83 -5.88 17.80
C ALA A 193 8.05 -6.81 16.85
N GLN A 194 6.78 -6.48 16.58
CA GLN A 194 5.90 -7.29 15.73
C GLN A 194 6.04 -6.86 14.27
N VAL A 195 6.54 -7.78 13.43
CA VAL A 195 6.51 -7.65 11.97
C VAL A 195 5.67 -8.78 11.43
N VAL A 196 4.62 -8.44 10.69
CA VAL A 196 3.61 -9.40 10.22
C VAL A 196 3.63 -9.51 8.68
N PRO A 197 3.13 -10.61 8.08
CA PRO A 197 3.19 -10.78 6.64
C PRO A 197 2.28 -9.83 5.84
N TYR A 198 1.26 -9.25 6.46
CA TYR A 198 0.34 -8.29 5.85
C TYR A 198 -0.30 -7.42 6.92
N ALA A 199 -0.85 -6.27 6.51
CA ALA A 199 -1.69 -5.41 7.34
C ALA A 199 -3.14 -5.41 6.84
N LEU A 200 -4.07 -5.19 7.78
CA LEU A 200 -5.48 -4.98 7.51
C LEU A 200 -5.83 -3.53 7.84
N VAL A 201 -6.02 -2.71 6.81
CA VAL A 201 -6.36 -1.30 6.94
C VAL A 201 -7.87 -1.16 6.91
N LYS A 202 -8.46 -0.67 8.00
CA LYS A 202 -9.90 -0.44 8.08
C LYS A 202 -10.28 0.78 7.25
N LEU A 203 -11.26 0.62 6.37
CA LEU A 203 -11.84 1.71 5.60
C LEU A 203 -13.07 2.21 6.37
N GLY A 204 -13.10 3.51 6.67
CA GLY A 204 -14.12 4.12 7.52
C GLY A 204 -15.54 3.97 6.98
N GLY A 205 -16.52 3.95 7.88
CA GLY A 205 -17.96 4.01 7.57
C GLY A 205 -18.59 2.70 7.04
N SER A 206 -17.88 1.91 6.25
CA SER A 206 -18.42 0.70 5.58
C SER A 206 -18.09 -0.62 6.28
N GLY A 207 -17.06 -0.64 7.15
CA GLY A 207 -16.54 -1.88 7.74
C GLY A 207 -15.65 -2.69 6.79
N GLU A 208 -15.44 -2.19 5.57
CA GLU A 208 -14.56 -2.78 4.56
C GLU A 208 -13.09 -2.69 4.98
N VAL A 209 -12.28 -3.61 4.44
CA VAL A 209 -10.86 -3.72 4.75
C VAL A 209 -10.03 -3.73 3.47
N LEU A 210 -8.92 -3.00 3.51
CA LEU A 210 -7.87 -3.05 2.50
C LEU A 210 -6.69 -3.85 3.06
N GLY A 211 -6.25 -4.87 2.33
CA GLY A 211 -5.05 -5.63 2.64
C GLY A 211 -3.81 -4.90 2.11
N PHE A 212 -2.78 -4.77 2.93
CA PHE A 212 -1.47 -4.28 2.49
C PHE A 212 -0.39 -5.33 2.68
N ILE A 213 0.37 -5.59 1.62
CA ILE A 213 1.45 -6.58 1.58
C ILE A 213 2.75 -5.87 1.20
N GLY A 214 3.87 -6.28 1.78
CA GLY A 214 5.19 -5.74 1.42
C GLY A 214 6.25 -6.83 1.36
N THR A 215 6.99 -6.89 0.26
CA THR A 215 8.18 -7.76 0.12
C THR A 215 9.43 -6.93 -0.10
N MET A 216 10.57 -7.39 0.41
CA MET A 216 11.88 -6.77 0.23
C MET A 216 12.79 -7.61 -0.66
N ALA A 217 13.91 -7.05 -1.12
CA ALA A 217 14.85 -7.82 -1.94
C ALA A 217 15.34 -9.08 -1.18
N GLN A 218 15.44 -10.21 -1.88
CA GLN A 218 15.83 -11.50 -1.30
C GLN A 218 17.30 -11.50 -0.84
N GLY A 219 17.62 -12.34 0.15
CA GLY A 219 19.01 -12.53 0.60
C GLY A 219 19.51 -11.47 1.58
N LEU A 220 18.66 -10.88 2.40
CA LEU A 220 19.04 -9.88 3.40
C LEU A 220 20.28 -10.28 4.24
N SER A 221 20.43 -11.57 4.58
CA SER A 221 21.55 -12.05 5.41
C SER A 221 22.92 -11.97 4.73
N THR A 222 22.96 -11.92 3.39
CA THR A 222 24.21 -11.77 2.62
C THR A 222 24.56 -10.31 2.38
N MET A 223 23.58 -9.40 2.50
CA MET A 223 23.75 -7.96 2.32
C MET A 223 24.35 -7.27 3.54
N PHE A 224 24.01 -7.74 4.76
CA PHE A 224 24.44 -7.11 6.01
C PHE A 224 25.16 -8.07 6.94
N ALA A 225 26.32 -7.65 7.46
CA ALA A 225 27.11 -8.44 8.41
C ALA A 225 26.38 -8.68 9.75
N ASN A 226 25.51 -7.75 10.13
CA ASN A 226 24.53 -7.90 11.19
C ASN A 226 23.16 -7.54 10.62
N PRO A 227 22.14 -8.40 10.74
CA PRO A 227 22.09 -9.49 11.72
C PRO A 227 22.58 -10.88 11.32
N ARG A 228 22.86 -11.18 10.04
CA ARG A 228 23.15 -12.53 9.49
C ARG A 228 22.13 -13.66 9.79
N ALA A 229 21.46 -13.63 10.94
CA ALA A 229 20.51 -14.61 11.44
C ALA A 229 19.08 -14.39 10.95
N ILE A 230 18.80 -13.23 10.36
CA ILE A 230 17.53 -12.88 9.70
C ILE A 230 17.79 -12.81 8.21
N ASN A 231 16.90 -13.39 7.41
CA ASN A 231 17.03 -13.42 5.96
C ASN A 231 15.70 -13.07 5.28
N SER A 232 15.74 -12.84 3.97
CA SER A 232 14.55 -12.64 3.13
C SER A 232 14.48 -13.70 2.02
N THR A 233 13.30 -14.28 1.83
CA THR A 233 13.02 -15.29 0.79
C THR A 233 12.65 -14.62 -0.55
N PRO A 234 12.58 -15.37 -1.67
CA PRO A 234 12.15 -14.82 -2.95
C PRO A 234 10.77 -14.15 -2.87
N GLU A 235 10.68 -12.93 -3.41
CA GLU A 235 9.48 -12.07 -3.31
C GLU A 235 8.24 -12.73 -3.92
N LEU A 236 8.38 -13.35 -5.10
CA LEU A 236 7.27 -13.95 -5.82
C LEU A 236 6.52 -15.01 -5.00
N VAL A 237 7.26 -15.91 -4.34
CA VAL A 237 6.67 -17.01 -3.54
C VAL A 237 6.00 -16.46 -2.29
N ALA A 238 6.63 -15.50 -1.62
CA ALA A 238 6.08 -14.85 -0.45
C ALA A 238 4.84 -14.01 -0.78
N MET A 239 4.86 -13.28 -1.90
CA MET A 239 3.74 -12.48 -2.38
C MET A 239 2.52 -13.34 -2.67
N ARG A 240 2.68 -14.46 -3.41
CA ARG A 240 1.58 -15.43 -3.62
C ARG A 240 0.99 -15.91 -2.32
N THR A 241 1.85 -16.27 -1.36
CA THR A 241 1.40 -16.77 -0.06
C THR A 241 0.60 -15.70 0.70
N ALA A 242 1.10 -14.46 0.75
CA ALA A 242 0.45 -13.37 1.46
C ALA A 242 -0.89 -12.95 0.82
N VAL A 243 -0.96 -12.90 -0.52
CA VAL A 243 -2.22 -12.62 -1.25
C VAL A 243 -3.24 -13.71 -0.96
N GLY A 244 -2.84 -14.99 -1.02
CA GLY A 244 -3.74 -16.11 -0.70
C GLY A 244 -4.24 -16.07 0.75
N LEU A 245 -3.39 -15.66 1.71
CA LEU A 245 -3.81 -15.47 3.10
C LEU A 245 -4.89 -14.38 3.23
N LEU A 246 -4.71 -13.23 2.58
CA LEU A 246 -5.70 -12.15 2.59
C LEU A 246 -7.02 -12.57 1.93
N GLN A 247 -6.96 -13.24 0.78
CA GLN A 247 -8.16 -13.74 0.09
C GLN A 247 -8.92 -14.77 0.94
N ASN A 248 -8.22 -15.66 1.65
CA ASN A 248 -8.84 -16.61 2.58
C ASN A 248 -9.51 -15.94 3.78
N LEU A 249 -9.12 -14.70 4.11
CA LEU A 249 -9.79 -13.86 5.11
C LEU A 249 -10.98 -13.07 4.54
N GLY A 250 -11.28 -13.23 3.24
CA GLY A 250 -12.33 -12.48 2.55
C GLY A 250 -11.92 -11.08 2.11
N VAL A 251 -10.62 -10.74 2.18
CA VAL A 251 -10.12 -9.45 1.69
C VAL A 251 -10.05 -9.47 0.17
N ASN A 252 -10.77 -8.54 -0.47
CA ASN A 252 -10.88 -8.41 -1.92
C ASN A 252 -10.31 -7.09 -2.47
N LYS A 253 -9.66 -6.29 -1.62
CA LYS A 253 -8.95 -5.05 -1.98
C LYS A 253 -7.52 -5.16 -1.49
N ILE A 254 -6.55 -5.32 -2.39
CA ILE A 254 -5.17 -5.64 -2.04
C ILE A 254 -4.20 -4.66 -2.70
N VAL A 255 -3.45 -3.96 -1.86
CA VAL A 255 -2.30 -3.16 -2.25
C VAL A 255 -1.03 -3.92 -1.88
N ALA A 256 -0.12 -4.08 -2.83
CA ALA A 256 1.16 -4.74 -2.61
C ALA A 256 2.32 -3.79 -2.90
N SER A 257 3.44 -3.96 -2.20
CA SER A 257 4.69 -3.25 -2.49
C SER A 257 5.85 -4.22 -2.66
N VAL A 258 6.68 -3.97 -3.68
CA VAL A 258 7.82 -4.82 -4.08
C VAL A 258 9.13 -4.05 -3.98
N SER A 259 10.25 -4.75 -3.95
CA SER A 259 11.58 -4.15 -3.78
C SER A 259 12.03 -3.26 -4.95
N GLY A 260 11.45 -3.46 -6.14
CA GLY A 260 11.73 -2.63 -7.30
C GLY A 260 11.25 -3.24 -8.62
N ALA A 261 11.65 -2.60 -9.72
CA ALA A 261 11.15 -2.90 -11.07
C ALA A 261 11.45 -4.32 -11.55
N SER A 262 12.58 -4.88 -11.15
CA SER A 262 13.08 -6.17 -11.65
C SER A 262 12.19 -7.36 -11.29
N VAL A 263 11.33 -7.22 -10.28
CA VAL A 263 10.39 -8.25 -9.82
C VAL A 263 8.93 -7.90 -10.11
N ALA A 264 8.66 -6.67 -10.58
CA ALA A 264 7.29 -6.18 -10.74
C ALA A 264 6.51 -7.00 -11.77
N ASP A 265 7.09 -7.25 -12.95
CA ASP A 265 6.41 -7.99 -14.01
C ASP A 265 6.05 -9.41 -13.62
N SER A 266 6.99 -10.17 -13.00
CA SER A 266 6.72 -11.54 -12.57
C SER A 266 5.67 -11.61 -11.46
N ILE A 267 5.63 -10.62 -10.57
CA ILE A 267 4.60 -10.54 -9.54
C ILE A 267 3.23 -10.22 -10.15
N ILE A 268 3.15 -9.28 -11.09
CA ILE A 268 1.87 -8.95 -11.75
C ILE A 268 1.35 -10.15 -12.55
N ASP A 269 2.24 -10.83 -13.29
CA ASP A 269 1.83 -11.93 -14.17
C ASP A 269 1.44 -13.21 -13.42
N GLU A 270 2.04 -13.46 -12.25
CA GLU A 270 1.90 -14.74 -11.58
C GLU A 270 1.28 -14.66 -10.16
N VAL A 271 0.81 -13.48 -9.73
CA VAL A 271 0.10 -13.29 -8.44
C VAL A 271 -1.26 -12.61 -8.66
N PRO A 272 -2.32 -13.37 -8.94
CA PRO A 272 -3.65 -12.81 -9.13
C PRO A 272 -4.22 -12.27 -7.81
N GLY A 273 -4.99 -11.17 -7.91
CA GLY A 273 -5.69 -10.56 -6.77
C GLY A 273 -5.06 -9.30 -6.22
N ILE A 274 -3.92 -8.83 -6.77
CA ILE A 274 -3.36 -7.51 -6.45
C ILE A 274 -4.09 -6.46 -7.29
N ASP A 275 -4.62 -5.41 -6.65
CA ASP A 275 -5.29 -4.30 -7.35
C ASP A 275 -4.30 -3.16 -7.66
N VAL A 276 -3.41 -2.86 -6.70
CA VAL A 276 -2.39 -1.82 -6.83
C VAL A 276 -1.02 -2.36 -6.44
N LEU A 277 -0.03 -2.19 -7.32
CA LEU A 277 1.36 -2.50 -7.05
C LEU A 277 2.19 -1.22 -6.89
N ILE A 278 2.79 -1.05 -5.72
CA ILE A 278 3.75 0.01 -5.42
C ILE A 278 5.16 -0.51 -5.72
N VAL A 279 5.76 -0.03 -6.80
CA VAL A 279 7.14 -0.37 -7.20
C VAL A 279 8.10 0.63 -6.56
N LEU A 280 8.88 0.17 -5.59
CA LEU A 280 9.86 0.99 -4.91
C LEU A 280 10.95 1.48 -5.89
N SER A 281 11.53 2.65 -5.61
CA SER A 281 12.60 3.28 -6.41
C SER A 281 12.26 3.67 -7.85
N GLN A 282 11.03 3.43 -8.33
CA GLN A 282 10.54 3.96 -9.59
C GLN A 282 9.56 5.12 -9.39
N LEU A 283 9.77 6.22 -10.12
CA LEU A 283 8.80 7.30 -10.19
C LEU A 283 7.83 7.05 -11.34
N TYR A 284 6.53 7.08 -11.04
CA TYR A 284 5.48 7.14 -12.04
C TYR A 284 4.97 8.59 -12.13
N GLY A 285 5.00 9.15 -13.34
CA GLY A 285 4.94 10.58 -13.60
C GLY A 285 3.53 11.13 -13.79
N GLY A 286 3.36 12.42 -13.52
CA GLY A 286 2.08 13.11 -13.68
C GLY A 286 2.25 14.62 -13.80
N PRO A 287 1.16 15.40 -13.74
CA PRO A 287 1.20 16.87 -13.92
C PRO A 287 2.16 17.60 -12.96
N ASN A 288 2.45 17.01 -11.80
CA ASN A 288 3.26 17.59 -10.74
C ASN A 288 4.72 17.11 -10.73
N THR A 289 5.10 16.20 -11.64
CA THR A 289 6.49 15.74 -11.77
C THR A 289 7.26 16.67 -12.69
N THR A 290 8.54 16.91 -12.40
CA THR A 290 9.36 17.79 -13.23
C THR A 290 9.81 17.10 -14.51
N ASN A 291 9.95 17.86 -15.62
CA ASN A 291 10.49 17.33 -16.88
C ASN A 291 11.92 16.78 -16.77
N THR A 292 12.63 17.13 -15.70
CA THR A 292 13.99 16.66 -15.41
C THR A 292 14.03 15.34 -14.65
N THR A 293 12.91 14.87 -14.10
CA THR A 293 12.85 13.58 -13.39
C THR A 293 12.42 12.47 -14.34
N THR A 294 13.29 11.50 -14.57
CA THR A 294 12.94 10.32 -15.38
C THR A 294 11.84 9.53 -14.71
N SER A 295 10.78 9.24 -15.46
CA SER A 295 9.66 8.42 -15.00
C SER A 295 9.59 7.10 -15.77
N ALA A 296 9.18 6.04 -15.07
CA ALA A 296 8.93 4.72 -15.65
C ALA A 296 7.64 4.65 -16.49
N GLY A 297 6.73 5.61 -16.34
CA GLY A 297 5.43 5.65 -17.03
C GLY A 297 4.47 6.64 -16.37
N PRO A 298 3.25 6.83 -16.92
CA PRO A 298 2.24 7.68 -16.29
C PRO A 298 1.82 7.14 -14.91
N TYR A 299 1.29 8.01 -14.07
CA TYR A 299 0.72 7.65 -12.77
C TYR A 299 -0.81 7.59 -12.84
N PRO A 300 -1.44 6.47 -12.40
CA PRO A 300 -0.84 5.14 -12.35
C PRO A 300 -0.59 4.62 -13.78
N THR A 301 0.34 3.67 -13.92
CA THR A 301 0.40 2.85 -15.14
C THR A 301 -0.56 1.70 -14.98
N MET A 302 -1.47 1.50 -15.92
CA MET A 302 -2.42 0.41 -15.87
C MET A 302 -1.94 -0.75 -16.75
N ARG A 303 -2.04 -1.97 -16.21
CA ARG A 303 -1.85 -3.22 -16.97
C ARG A 303 -3.17 -3.99 -17.03
N VAL A 304 -3.61 -4.31 -18.24
CA VAL A 304 -4.79 -5.14 -18.47
C VAL A 304 -4.40 -6.59 -18.26
N MET A 305 -5.09 -7.28 -17.36
CA MET A 305 -4.81 -8.69 -17.08
C MET A 305 -5.68 -9.62 -17.93
N PRO A 306 -5.22 -10.85 -18.22
CA PRO A 306 -6.00 -11.83 -18.98
C PRO A 306 -7.37 -12.16 -18.38
N TRP A 307 -7.54 -11.97 -17.07
CA TRP A 307 -8.80 -12.16 -16.34
C TRP A 307 -9.68 -10.90 -16.26
N GLY A 308 -9.32 -9.81 -16.95
CA GLY A 308 -10.14 -8.61 -17.15
C GLY A 308 -9.99 -7.50 -16.12
N GLN A 309 -9.58 -7.79 -14.89
CA GLN A 309 -9.34 -6.76 -13.87
C GLN A 309 -8.01 -6.03 -14.12
N PRO A 310 -7.94 -4.69 -14.02
CA PRO A 310 -6.70 -3.96 -14.18
C PRO A 310 -5.82 -4.06 -12.92
N VAL A 311 -4.50 -4.08 -13.11
CA VAL A 311 -3.54 -3.80 -12.03
C VAL A 311 -2.98 -2.39 -12.24
N LEU A 312 -3.06 -1.56 -11.20
CA LEU A 312 -2.52 -0.20 -11.21
C LEU A 312 -1.12 -0.18 -10.61
N ILE A 313 -0.16 0.37 -11.32
CA ILE A 313 1.24 0.42 -10.93
C ILE A 313 1.61 1.87 -10.58
N VAL A 314 2.20 2.05 -9.41
CA VAL A 314 2.56 3.36 -8.87
C VAL A 314 3.93 3.32 -8.20
N GLY A 315 4.51 4.50 -7.98
CA GLY A 315 5.77 4.66 -7.26
C GLY A 315 6.19 6.13 -7.20
N THR A 316 6.91 6.50 -6.15
CA THR A 316 7.35 7.88 -5.88
C THR A 316 8.85 8.11 -6.14
N GLY A 317 9.58 7.06 -6.54
CA GLY A 317 10.99 7.10 -6.91
C GLY A 317 11.99 7.40 -5.78
N VAL A 318 13.28 7.35 -6.11
CA VAL A 318 14.40 7.64 -5.19
C VAL A 318 14.59 9.15 -5.02
N ASN A 319 13.61 9.80 -4.40
CA ASN A 319 13.57 11.26 -4.31
C ASN A 319 13.60 11.76 -2.87
N SER A 320 14.15 11.03 -1.89
CA SER A 320 14.30 11.52 -0.49
C SER A 320 12.99 12.04 0.10
N GLY A 321 11.86 11.42 -0.24
CA GLY A 321 10.53 11.82 0.20
C GLY A 321 9.98 13.13 -0.40
N GLN A 322 10.49 13.61 -1.54
CA GLN A 322 9.98 14.80 -2.23
C GLN A 322 8.54 14.66 -2.76
N TYR A 323 8.09 13.44 -3.00
CA TYR A 323 6.74 13.15 -3.48
C TYR A 323 5.96 12.30 -2.47
N LEU A 324 4.67 12.58 -2.36
CA LEU A 324 3.68 11.73 -1.72
C LEU A 324 2.72 11.23 -2.80
N GLY A 325 2.65 9.93 -3.05
CA GLY A 325 1.70 9.37 -4.00
C GLY A 325 0.27 9.55 -3.50
N ARG A 326 -0.64 10.01 -4.37
CA ARG A 326 -2.09 10.02 -4.13
C ARG A 326 -2.78 9.31 -5.28
N LEU A 327 -3.55 8.28 -4.95
CA LEU A 327 -4.38 7.54 -5.89
C LEU A 327 -5.80 7.43 -5.31
N ASP A 328 -6.75 8.10 -5.94
CA ASP A 328 -8.17 8.02 -5.60
C ASP A 328 -8.78 6.88 -6.43
N LEU A 329 -9.42 5.92 -5.76
CA LEU A 329 -9.96 4.68 -6.29
C LEU A 329 -11.46 4.58 -5.99
N ASP A 330 -12.23 4.14 -6.97
CA ASP A 330 -13.63 3.73 -6.81
C ASP A 330 -13.71 2.22 -6.98
N PHE A 331 -14.01 1.52 -5.89
CA PHE A 331 -14.24 0.08 -5.89
C PHE A 331 -15.73 -0.24 -5.96
N ASP A 332 -16.06 -1.30 -6.68
CA ASP A 332 -17.36 -1.95 -6.52
C ASP A 332 -17.43 -2.85 -5.27
N ASP A 333 -18.60 -3.42 -5.04
CA ASP A 333 -18.91 -4.34 -3.93
C ASP A 333 -18.14 -5.66 -3.97
N HIS A 334 -17.55 -6.00 -5.12
CA HIS A 334 -16.71 -7.18 -5.32
C HIS A 334 -15.22 -6.87 -5.16
N GLY A 335 -14.86 -5.62 -4.85
CA GLY A 335 -13.46 -5.18 -4.69
C GLY A 335 -12.77 -4.88 -6.02
N VAL A 336 -13.51 -4.72 -7.13
CA VAL A 336 -12.93 -4.39 -8.44
C VAL A 336 -12.85 -2.88 -8.61
N ILE A 337 -11.70 -2.38 -9.07
CA ILE A 337 -11.53 -0.96 -9.39
C ILE A 337 -12.35 -0.62 -10.65
N ARG A 338 -13.33 0.29 -10.50
CA ARG A 338 -14.14 0.82 -11.60
C ARG A 338 -13.55 2.07 -12.22
N SER A 339 -12.97 2.94 -11.40
CA SER A 339 -12.30 4.14 -11.86
C SER A 339 -11.17 4.55 -10.93
N TRP A 340 -10.19 5.26 -11.47
CA TRP A 340 -9.05 5.78 -10.72
C TRP A 340 -8.62 7.13 -11.26
N ARG A 341 -8.03 7.94 -10.38
CA ARG A 341 -7.30 9.15 -10.75
C ARG A 341 -6.21 9.42 -9.71
N GLY A 342 -5.17 10.14 -10.09
CA GLY A 342 -4.14 10.49 -9.14
C GLY A 342 -2.89 11.02 -9.81
N ALA A 343 -1.97 11.47 -8.97
CA ALA A 343 -0.61 11.84 -9.34
C ALA A 343 0.23 11.88 -8.06
N PRO A 344 1.57 11.78 -8.16
CA PRO A 344 2.43 12.15 -7.05
C PRO A 344 2.23 13.63 -6.71
N ILE A 345 1.98 13.92 -5.44
CA ILE A 345 1.96 15.28 -4.89
C ILE A 345 3.40 15.68 -4.62
N ARG A 346 3.88 16.75 -5.26
CA ARG A 346 5.19 17.31 -4.96
C ARG A 346 5.11 18.11 -3.66
N LEU A 347 5.98 17.78 -2.70
CA LEU A 347 6.11 18.50 -1.45
C LEU A 347 7.12 19.63 -1.63
N ASP A 348 6.65 20.86 -1.78
CA ASP A 348 7.49 22.05 -1.97
C ASP A 348 7.11 23.18 -0.99
N ASP A 349 7.64 24.38 -1.18
CA ASP A 349 7.41 25.52 -0.29
C ASP A 349 5.95 25.98 -0.23
N GLY A 350 5.12 25.62 -1.22
CA GLY A 350 3.68 25.89 -1.21
C GLY A 350 2.86 24.86 -0.42
N SER A 351 3.48 23.75 0.00
CA SER A 351 2.79 22.70 0.73
C SER A 351 2.49 23.10 2.17
N PRO A 352 1.30 22.75 2.72
CA PRO A 352 1.01 22.94 4.13
C PRO A 352 2.01 22.20 5.00
N SER A 353 2.37 22.77 6.14
CA SER A 353 3.30 22.16 7.10
C SER A 353 2.70 22.21 8.49
N MET A 354 2.79 21.09 9.23
CA MET A 354 2.57 21.10 10.67
C MET A 354 3.82 21.64 11.38
N ARG A 355 3.62 22.31 12.52
CA ARG A 355 4.69 22.83 13.38
C ARG A 355 5.00 21.86 14.49
#